data_AF-A0A235F5X5-F1
#
_entry.id   AF-A0A235F5X5-F1
#
_cell.length_a   1.000
_cell.length_b   1.000
_cell.length_c   1.000
_cell.angle_alpha   90.00
_cell.angle_beta   90.00
_cell.angle_gamma   90.00
#
_symmetry.space_group_name_H-M   'P 1'
#
loop_
_entity.id
_entity.type
_entity.pdbx_description
1 polymer ?
#
loop_
_entity_poly.entity_id
_entity_poly.type
_entity_poly.pdbx_seq_one_letter_code
_entity_poly.pdbx_strand_id
1 'polypeptide(L)'
;MIIVTFLIPIILIAGIMSVVMLLFKSGQRRGFNLGGKMKWILGGYTVILLIAAMLSAVILPAKLTSGKTYSTEQIEQIQDEETRVFDEAMNGKYDPGQTAFNKKKSWSLPFSERTLTVSAPSISVFVEHTDHSKDGSIEAVYYTGKFIIERIDVTDKSNPIELSLAGSDLSVNNPIPTEVNMGLFQAGFAFSQFSDGTGGMSFDSEATFGLGFVYLKVPAGVEVKGDVTYVN
;
A
#
# COMPACT_ATOMS: atom_id res chain seq x y z
N MET A 1 -12.08 28.08 1.45
CA MET A 1 -11.39 27.52 0.27
C MET A 1 -12.33 26.75 -0.64
N ILE A 2 -13.21 25.88 -0.11
CA ILE A 2 -14.19 25.09 -0.91
C ILE A 2 -15.03 25.96 -1.88
N ILE A 3 -15.59 27.09 -1.43
CA ILE A 3 -16.41 27.99 -2.27
C ILE A 3 -15.62 28.56 -3.45
N VAL A 4 -14.35 28.92 -3.24
CA VAL A 4 -13.49 29.47 -4.30
C VAL A 4 -13.18 28.40 -5.35
N THR A 5 -12.94 27.16 -4.91
CA THR A 5 -12.73 26.01 -5.81
C THR A 5 -13.95 25.72 -6.69
N PHE A 6 -15.18 25.99 -6.20
CA PHE A 6 -16.41 25.84 -6.98
C PHE A 6 -16.71 27.02 -7.90
N LEU A 7 -16.30 28.25 -7.56
CA LEU A 7 -16.58 29.44 -8.36
C LEU A 7 -15.68 29.58 -9.59
N ILE A 8 -14.43 29.13 -9.51
CA ILE A 8 -13.47 29.19 -10.63
C ILE A 8 -13.98 28.48 -11.90
N PRO A 9 -14.46 27.21 -11.85
CA PRO A 9 -14.98 26.54 -13.04
C PRO A 9 -16.26 27.22 -13.56
N ILE A 10 -17.13 27.74 -12.69
CA ILE A 10 -18.33 28.48 -13.10
C ILE A 10 -17.96 29.76 -13.86
N ILE A 11 -16.96 30.51 -13.37
CA ILE A 11 -16.47 31.73 -14.01
C ILE A 11 -15.78 31.42 -15.35
N LEU A 12 -14.98 30.35 -15.42
CA LEU A 12 -14.36 29.89 -16.67
C LEU A 12 -15.41 29.49 -17.70
N ILE A 13 -16.46 28.76 -17.29
CA ILE A 13 -17.57 28.39 -18.17
C ILE A 13 -18.32 29.64 -18.65
N ALA A 14 -18.64 30.58 -17.76
CA ALA A 14 -19.29 31.83 -18.12
C ALA A 14 -18.43 32.67 -19.08
N GLY A 15 -17.10 32.67 -18.89
CA GLY A 15 -16.14 33.32 -19.78
C GLY A 15 -16.08 32.67 -21.16
N ILE A 16 -15.99 31.33 -21.22
CA ILE A 16 -16.00 30.57 -22.48
C ILE A 16 -17.33 30.78 -23.21
N MET A 17 -18.47 30.68 -22.52
CA MET A 17 -19.79 30.95 -23.10
C MET A 17 -19.88 32.38 -23.63
N SER A 18 -19.36 33.37 -22.90
CA SER A 18 -19.35 34.77 -23.35
C SER A 18 -18.50 34.95 -24.61
N VAL A 19 -17.30 34.35 -24.67
CA VAL A 19 -16.42 34.39 -25.84
C VAL A 19 -17.08 33.69 -27.03
N VAL A 20 -17.68 32.52 -26.82
CA VAL A 20 -18.41 31.78 -27.84
C VAL A 20 -19.60 32.59 -28.38
N MET A 21 -20.39 33.22 -27.51
CA MET A 21 -21.48 34.12 -27.92
C MET A 21 -20.98 35.33 -28.70
N LEU A 22 -19.85 35.94 -28.30
CA LEU A 22 -19.23 37.06 -29.02
C LEU A 22 -18.72 36.63 -30.40
N LEU A 23 -18.11 35.45 -30.51
CA LEU A 23 -17.67 34.87 -31.79
C LEU A 23 -18.87 34.61 -32.71
N PHE A 24 -19.98 34.09 -32.18
CA PHE A 24 -21.22 33.90 -32.95
C PHE A 24 -21.88 35.22 -33.37
N LYS A 25 -21.79 36.27 -32.56
CA LYS A 25 -22.36 37.59 -32.86
C LYS A 25 -21.51 38.38 -33.86
N SER A 26 -20.19 38.14 -33.92
CA SER A 26 -19.27 38.85 -34.85
C SER A 26 -19.25 38.30 -36.28
N GLY A 27 -19.86 37.14 -36.53
CA GLY A 27 -19.88 36.46 -37.84
C GLY A 27 -20.66 37.17 -38.96
N GLN A 28 -21.15 38.39 -38.75
CA GLN A 28 -21.79 39.19 -39.79
C GLN A 28 -20.78 39.91 -40.70
N ARG A 29 -19.47 39.93 -40.38
CA ARG A 29 -18.43 40.52 -41.22
C ARG A 29 -17.15 39.65 -41.20
N ARG A 30 -16.89 38.96 -42.32
CA ARG A 30 -15.72 38.12 -42.67
C ARG A 30 -15.75 36.63 -42.26
N GLY A 31 -16.03 35.79 -43.26
CA GLY A 31 -15.02 34.86 -43.75
C GLY A 31 -15.07 33.39 -43.33
N PHE A 32 -15.84 32.99 -42.31
CA PHE A 32 -15.99 31.58 -41.95
C PHE A 32 -17.45 31.13 -42.05
N ASN A 33 -17.86 30.81 -43.29
CA ASN A 33 -19.14 30.14 -43.56
C ASN A 33 -19.03 28.64 -43.20
N LEU A 34 -18.86 28.34 -41.91
CA LEU A 34 -19.26 27.04 -41.40
C LEU A 34 -20.78 26.96 -41.56
N GLY A 35 -21.26 26.08 -42.44
CA GLY A 35 -22.70 25.88 -42.67
C GLY A 35 -23.45 25.69 -41.34
N GLY A 36 -24.71 26.14 -41.27
CA GLY A 36 -25.49 26.16 -40.02
C GLY A 36 -25.51 24.83 -39.24
N LYS A 37 -25.40 23.70 -39.95
CA LYS A 37 -25.25 22.36 -39.38
C LYS A 37 -23.94 22.19 -38.59
N MET A 38 -22.83 22.75 -39.07
CA MET A 38 -21.52 22.62 -38.42
C MET A 38 -21.42 23.52 -37.17
N LYS A 39 -22.10 24.67 -37.15
CA LYS A 39 -22.25 25.50 -35.94
C LYS A 39 -23.03 24.77 -34.83
N TRP A 40 -24.07 24.04 -35.21
CA TRP A 40 -24.86 23.20 -34.29
C TRP A 40 -24.05 22.04 -33.70
N ILE A 41 -23.28 21.35 -34.54
CA ILE A 41 -22.40 20.27 -34.10
C ILE A 41 -21.34 20.80 -33.13
N LEU A 42 -20.69 21.93 -33.47
CA LEU A 42 -19.66 22.53 -32.62
C LEU A 42 -20.22 23.01 -31.28
N GLY A 43 -21.39 23.67 -31.30
CA GLY A 43 -22.07 24.14 -30.09
C GLY A 43 -22.50 22.98 -29.19
N GLY A 44 -23.14 21.94 -29.76
CA GLY A 44 -23.53 20.75 -29.01
C GLY A 44 -22.33 20.01 -28.40
N TYR A 45 -21.27 19.82 -29.18
CA TYR A 45 -20.03 19.22 -28.70
C TYR A 45 -19.40 20.02 -27.55
N THR A 46 -19.39 21.35 -27.65
CA THR A 46 -18.89 22.24 -26.59
C THR A 46 -19.71 22.11 -25.31
N VAL A 47 -21.05 22.08 -25.41
CA VAL A 47 -21.92 21.91 -24.25
C VAL A 47 -21.70 20.54 -23.58
N ILE A 48 -21.56 19.47 -24.36
CA ILE A 48 -21.26 18.12 -23.84
C ILE A 48 -19.92 18.11 -23.11
N LEU A 49 -18.88 18.72 -23.69
CA LEU A 49 -17.56 18.87 -23.06
C LEU A 49 -17.63 19.65 -21.75
N LEU A 50 -18.40 20.74 -21.71
CA LEU A 50 -18.56 21.56 -20.50
C LEU A 50 -19.27 20.78 -19.38
N ILE A 51 -20.33 20.04 -19.72
CA ILE A 51 -21.03 19.17 -18.77
C ILE A 51 -20.07 18.08 -18.28
N ALA A 52 -19.33 17.41 -19.17
CA ALA A 52 -18.37 16.39 -18.79
C ALA A 52 -17.27 16.93 -17.87
N ALA A 53 -16.74 18.12 -18.16
CA ALA A 53 -15.73 18.78 -17.31
C ALA A 53 -16.30 19.14 -15.93
N MET A 54 -17.53 19.65 -15.86
CA MET A 54 -18.20 19.96 -14.59
C MET A 54 -18.48 18.72 -13.77
N LEU A 55 -19.02 17.65 -14.39
CA LEU A 55 -19.22 16.36 -13.73
C LEU A 55 -17.91 15.78 -13.24
N SER A 56 -16.85 15.85 -14.05
CA SER A 56 -15.51 15.41 -13.65
C SER A 56 -14.97 16.20 -12.46
N ALA A 57 -15.19 17.51 -12.38
CA ALA A 57 -14.68 18.34 -11.29
C ALA A 57 -15.48 18.19 -9.98
N VAL A 58 -16.77 17.89 -10.07
CA VAL A 58 -17.68 17.84 -8.91
C VAL A 58 -17.87 16.42 -8.38
N ILE A 59 -17.95 15.42 -9.26
CA ILE A 59 -18.30 14.03 -8.89
C ILE A 59 -17.05 13.18 -8.64
N LEU A 60 -15.97 13.38 -9.39
CA LEU A 60 -14.74 12.59 -9.19
C LEU A 60 -13.92 13.22 -8.06
N PRO A 61 -13.74 12.54 -6.93
CA PRO A 61 -12.85 13.02 -5.89
C PRO A 61 -11.43 13.05 -6.45
N ALA A 62 -10.68 14.11 -6.14
CA ALA A 62 -9.35 14.32 -6.70
C ALA A 62 -8.37 13.14 -6.46
N LYS A 63 -8.61 12.34 -5.40
CA LYS A 63 -7.94 11.06 -5.11
C LYS A 63 -8.89 10.13 -4.34
N LEU A 64 -9.54 9.18 -5.02
CA LEU A 64 -10.18 8.04 -4.36
C LEU A 64 -9.12 6.98 -4.10
N THR A 65 -8.31 7.17 -3.06
CA THR A 65 -7.47 6.07 -2.58
C THR A 65 -8.11 5.50 -1.33
N SER A 66 -8.56 4.24 -1.41
CA SER A 66 -9.03 3.50 -0.26
C SER A 66 -7.84 2.86 0.42
N GLY A 67 -7.51 3.32 1.64
CA GLY A 67 -6.38 2.79 2.42
C GLY A 67 -5.34 3.86 2.76
N LYS A 68 -4.40 3.48 3.64
CA LYS A 68 -3.28 4.32 4.01
C LYS A 68 -2.29 4.36 2.85
N THR A 69 -1.87 5.56 2.46
CA THR A 69 -0.90 5.75 1.39
C THR A 69 0.42 6.25 1.93
N TYR A 70 1.51 5.91 1.23
CA TYR A 70 2.86 6.34 1.55
C TYR A 70 3.49 7.06 0.34
N SER A 71 4.35 8.04 0.60
CA SER A 71 5.22 8.59 -0.46
C SER A 71 6.36 7.63 -0.77
N THR A 72 7.05 7.83 -1.90
CA THR A 72 8.21 7.01 -2.27
C THR A 72 9.30 7.07 -1.20
N GLU A 73 9.57 8.27 -0.66
CA GLU A 73 10.56 8.47 0.40
C GLU A 73 10.17 7.77 1.70
N GLN A 74 8.86 7.72 2.01
CA GLN A 74 8.38 6.99 3.19
C GLN A 74 8.52 5.48 3.02
N ILE A 75 8.30 4.96 1.81
CA ILE A 75 8.49 3.54 1.51
C ILE A 75 9.96 3.15 1.68
N GLU A 76 10.87 3.95 1.13
CA GLU A 76 12.32 3.74 1.27
C GLU A 76 12.75 3.76 2.75
N GLN A 77 12.29 4.75 3.53
CA GLN A 77 12.56 4.80 4.97
C GLN A 77 12.03 3.57 5.73
N ILE A 78 10.85 3.08 5.39
CA ILE A 78 10.28 1.87 6.00
C ILE A 78 11.16 0.66 5.67
N GLN A 79 11.58 0.50 4.42
CA GLN A 79 12.43 -0.62 3.99
C GLN A 79 13.80 -0.58 4.65
N ASP A 80 14.42 0.60 4.74
CA ASP A 80 15.71 0.80 5.40
C ASP A 80 15.62 0.47 6.89
N GLU A 81 14.56 0.91 7.56
CA GLU A 81 14.33 0.62 8.98
C GLU A 81 14.10 -0.88 9.20
N GLU A 82 13.24 -1.52 8.40
CA GLU A 82 12.99 -2.96 8.46
C GLU A 82 14.26 -3.77 8.23
N THR A 83 15.07 -3.41 7.23
CA THR A 83 16.32 -4.08 6.89
C THR A 83 17.33 -3.93 8.03
N ARG A 84 17.51 -2.71 8.56
CA ARG A 84 18.43 -2.45 9.68
C ARG A 84 18.08 -3.30 10.91
N VAL A 85 16.80 -3.33 11.28
CA VAL A 85 16.34 -4.09 12.46
C VAL A 85 16.47 -5.59 12.24
N PHE A 86 16.17 -6.07 11.04
CA PHE A 86 16.35 -7.47 10.69
C PHE A 86 17.83 -7.89 10.71
N ASP A 87 18.71 -7.05 10.19
CA ASP A 87 20.16 -7.29 10.21
C ASP A 87 20.72 -7.26 11.64
N GLU A 88 20.25 -6.35 12.50
CA GLU A 88 20.60 -6.35 13.92
C GLU A 88 20.19 -7.67 14.60
N ALA A 89 18.98 -8.17 14.31
CA ALA A 89 18.49 -9.44 14.84
C ALA A 89 19.31 -10.63 14.31
N MET A 90 19.71 -10.63 13.04
CA MET A 90 20.63 -11.63 12.47
C MET A 90 22.00 -11.61 13.13
N ASN A 91 22.42 -10.46 13.67
CA ASN A 91 23.66 -10.31 14.43
C ASN A 91 23.47 -10.56 15.94
N GLY A 92 22.34 -11.12 16.36
CA GLY A 92 22.09 -11.54 17.74
C GLY A 92 21.54 -10.44 18.66
N LYS A 93 21.08 -9.30 18.12
CA LYS A 93 20.52 -8.19 18.90
C LYS A 93 19.12 -7.86 18.41
N TYR A 94 18.12 -8.06 19.25
CA TYR A 94 16.75 -7.72 18.88
C TYR A 94 16.01 -7.08 20.04
N ASP A 95 15.36 -5.93 19.81
CA ASP A 95 14.49 -5.30 20.79
C ASP A 95 13.02 -5.38 20.30
N PRO A 96 12.17 -6.19 20.95
CA PRO A 96 10.76 -6.32 20.62
C PRO A 96 9.94 -5.01 20.71
N GLY A 97 10.49 -3.96 21.32
CA GLY A 97 9.86 -2.64 21.41
C GLY A 97 10.04 -1.75 20.18
N GLN A 98 10.85 -2.15 19.20
CA GLN A 98 11.09 -1.36 18.00
C GLN A 98 9.86 -1.30 17.07
N THR A 99 9.65 -0.15 16.45
CA THR A 99 8.43 0.15 15.67
C THR A 99 8.48 -0.31 14.21
N ALA A 100 9.62 -0.82 13.74
CA ALA A 100 9.82 -1.22 12.35
C ALA A 100 8.88 -2.35 11.91
N PHE A 101 8.53 -3.25 12.83
CA PHE A 101 7.69 -4.42 12.53
C PHE A 101 6.35 -4.38 13.27
N ASN A 102 5.31 -4.88 12.60
CA ASN A 102 3.99 -5.02 13.21
C ASN A 102 3.82 -6.43 13.77
N LYS A 103 3.42 -6.52 15.04
CA LYS A 103 2.99 -7.78 15.65
C LYS A 103 1.70 -8.26 14.99
N LYS A 104 1.73 -9.39 14.28
CA LYS A 104 0.54 -9.96 13.62
C LYS A 104 -0.18 -10.99 14.46
N LYS A 105 0.56 -11.90 15.08
CA LYS A 105 -0.02 -12.99 15.85
C LYS A 105 0.93 -13.39 16.96
N SER A 106 0.39 -13.82 18.08
CA SER A 106 1.17 -14.39 19.17
C SER A 106 0.55 -15.68 19.66
N TRP A 107 1.41 -16.59 20.09
CA TRP A 107 1.05 -17.87 20.64
C TRP A 107 1.71 -18.03 22.00
N SER A 108 1.02 -18.74 22.88
CA SER A 108 1.60 -19.29 24.10
C SER A 108 1.39 -20.79 24.00
N LEU A 109 2.48 -21.53 23.85
CA LEU A 109 2.47 -22.95 23.57
C LEU A 109 2.96 -23.68 24.82
N PRO A 110 2.18 -24.57 25.42
CA PRO A 110 2.65 -25.37 26.55
C PRO A 110 3.78 -26.29 26.10
N PHE A 111 4.88 -26.30 26.85
CA PHE A 111 6.09 -27.04 26.50
C PHE A 111 6.84 -27.52 27.75
N SER A 112 6.94 -28.84 27.91
CA SER A 112 7.57 -29.48 29.07
C SER A 112 8.85 -30.26 28.72
N GLU A 113 9.21 -30.33 27.45
CA GLU A 113 10.37 -31.10 26.99
C GLU A 113 11.67 -30.31 27.20
N ARG A 114 12.81 -31.02 27.15
CA ARG A 114 14.14 -30.40 27.29
C ARG A 114 14.72 -29.89 25.97
N THR A 115 14.21 -30.36 24.85
CA THR A 115 14.76 -30.04 23.52
C THR A 115 13.62 -29.67 22.59
N LEU A 116 13.76 -28.53 21.92
CA LEU A 116 12.84 -28.01 20.92
C LEU A 116 13.51 -28.07 19.55
N THR A 117 12.92 -28.78 18.59
CA THR A 117 13.36 -28.77 17.19
C THR A 117 12.50 -27.80 16.41
N VAL A 118 13.11 -26.79 15.79
CA VAL A 118 12.41 -25.78 14.99
C VAL A 118 12.62 -26.07 13.51
N SER A 119 11.51 -26.14 12.77
CA SER A 119 11.49 -26.27 11.31
C SER A 119 10.77 -25.08 10.70
N ALA A 120 11.53 -24.20 10.05
CA ALA A 120 11.04 -22.97 9.43
C ALA A 120 11.67 -22.77 8.03
N PRO A 121 11.14 -23.42 6.98
CA PRO A 121 11.80 -23.46 5.67
C PRO A 121 11.80 -22.13 4.90
N SER A 122 11.01 -21.14 5.33
CA SER A 122 10.72 -19.95 4.53
C SER A 122 10.73 -18.65 5.34
N ILE A 123 11.10 -18.72 6.61
CA ILE A 123 11.09 -17.56 7.51
C ILE A 123 12.16 -17.72 8.59
N SER A 124 12.83 -16.62 8.91
CA SER A 124 13.82 -16.58 9.97
C SER A 124 13.18 -16.69 11.36
N VAL A 125 13.84 -17.43 12.24
CA VAL A 125 13.41 -17.61 13.63
C VAL A 125 14.49 -17.10 14.57
N PHE A 126 14.12 -16.10 15.36
CA PHE A 126 14.96 -15.54 16.42
C PHE A 126 14.54 -16.11 17.77
N VAL A 127 15.52 -16.55 18.56
CA VAL A 127 15.29 -17.21 19.85
C VAL A 127 15.95 -16.41 20.96
N GLU A 128 15.16 -16.02 21.96
CA GLU A 128 15.64 -15.43 23.21
C GLU A 128 15.37 -16.41 24.36
N HIS A 129 16.38 -16.65 25.19
CA HIS A 129 16.19 -17.38 26.44
C HIS A 129 15.67 -16.43 27.51
N THR A 130 14.59 -16.81 28.17
CA THR A 130 14.03 -16.00 29.24
C THR A 130 13.70 -16.84 30.47
N ASP A 131 14.00 -16.28 31.65
CA ASP A 131 13.57 -16.82 32.93
C ASP A 131 12.08 -16.53 33.21
N HIS A 132 11.47 -15.65 32.40
CA HIS A 132 10.10 -15.17 32.57
C HIS A 132 9.05 -15.94 31.77
N SER A 133 9.44 -16.98 31.03
CA SER A 133 8.47 -17.83 30.34
C SER A 133 7.63 -18.52 31.40
N LYS A 134 6.37 -18.12 31.53
CA LYS A 134 5.46 -18.64 32.55
C LYS A 134 5.46 -20.17 32.50
N ASP A 135 5.87 -20.81 33.59
CA ASP A 135 5.65 -22.21 33.94
C ASP A 135 5.54 -23.18 32.74
N GLY A 136 6.66 -23.45 32.06
CA GLY A 136 6.71 -24.47 31.01
C GLY A 136 5.88 -24.12 29.77
N SER A 137 5.96 -22.88 29.29
CA SER A 137 5.40 -22.47 28.00
C SER A 137 6.42 -21.72 27.16
N ILE A 138 6.38 -21.90 25.85
CA ILE A 138 7.12 -21.11 24.88
C ILE A 138 6.18 -20.00 24.39
N GLU A 139 6.65 -18.76 24.42
CA GLU A 139 5.93 -17.64 23.80
C GLU A 139 6.48 -17.41 22.40
N ALA A 140 5.61 -17.31 21.41
CA ALA A 140 5.99 -17.04 20.04
C ALA A 140 5.24 -15.81 19.53
N VAL A 141 5.92 -14.97 18.76
CA VAL A 141 5.33 -13.80 18.12
C VAL A 141 5.77 -13.74 16.67
N TYR A 142 4.80 -13.61 15.76
CA TYR A 142 5.06 -13.33 14.36
C TYR A 142 5.05 -11.83 14.12
N TYR A 143 6.18 -11.34 13.62
CA TYR A 143 6.39 -9.96 13.21
C TYR A 143 6.42 -9.88 11.69
N THR A 144 5.73 -8.90 11.14
CA THR A 144 5.70 -8.63 9.70
C THR A 144 5.95 -7.16 9.42
N GLY A 145 6.75 -6.92 8.40
CA GLY A 145 6.95 -5.61 7.78
C GLY A 145 5.73 -5.20 6.97
N LYS A 146 5.85 -4.04 6.33
CA LYS A 146 4.79 -3.46 5.51
C LYS A 146 4.71 -4.10 4.13
N PHE A 147 3.51 -4.49 3.75
CA PHE A 147 3.19 -4.84 2.36
C PHE A 147 2.55 -3.64 1.69
N ILE A 148 3.26 -3.03 0.74
CA ILE A 148 2.83 -1.81 0.07
C ILE A 148 2.77 -2.10 -1.43
N ILE A 149 1.60 -1.92 -2.04
CA ILE A 149 1.42 -2.06 -3.48
C ILE A 149 0.83 -0.77 -4.02
N GLU A 150 1.45 -0.18 -5.04
CA GLU A 150 0.99 1.08 -5.64
C GLU A 150 0.82 2.17 -4.57
N ARG A 151 1.77 2.18 -3.62
CA ARG A 151 1.82 3.08 -2.45
C ARG A 151 0.72 2.89 -1.42
N ILE A 152 -0.14 1.87 -1.56
CA ILE A 152 -1.22 1.55 -0.64
C ILE A 152 -0.76 0.46 0.33
N ASP A 153 -0.92 0.70 1.63
CA ASP A 153 -0.68 -0.30 2.67
C ASP A 153 -1.74 -1.42 2.61
N VAL A 154 -1.31 -2.62 2.25
CA VAL A 154 -2.14 -3.84 2.22
C VAL A 154 -1.71 -4.85 3.28
N THR A 155 -0.91 -4.44 4.27
CA THR A 155 -0.36 -5.32 5.31
C THR A 155 -1.45 -6.09 6.06
N ASP A 156 -2.62 -5.47 6.26
CA ASP A 156 -3.76 -6.09 6.94
C ASP A 156 -4.55 -7.10 6.12
N LYS A 157 -4.24 -7.22 4.83
CA LYS A 157 -4.81 -8.25 3.95
C LYS A 157 -3.98 -9.54 3.93
N SER A 158 -2.74 -9.51 4.42
CA SER A 158 -1.90 -10.70 4.51
C SER A 158 -2.37 -11.64 5.62
N ASN A 159 -2.42 -12.94 5.32
CA ASN A 159 -2.67 -13.96 6.34
C ASN A 159 -1.41 -14.15 7.19
N PRO A 160 -1.55 -14.31 8.52
CA PRO A 160 -0.41 -14.67 9.36
C PRO A 160 0.05 -16.10 9.08
N ILE A 161 1.31 -16.40 9.40
CA ILE A 161 1.80 -17.77 9.48
C ILE A 161 1.05 -18.56 10.57
N GLU A 162 1.15 -19.89 10.52
CA GLU A 162 0.64 -20.76 11.57
C GLU A 162 1.77 -21.53 12.23
N LEU A 163 1.71 -21.63 13.56
CA LEU A 163 2.64 -22.43 14.35
C LEU A 163 1.93 -23.69 14.84
N SER A 164 2.58 -24.85 14.65
CA SER A 164 2.11 -26.13 15.19
C SER A 164 3.22 -26.78 15.99
N LEU A 165 2.92 -27.07 17.26
CA LEU A 165 3.82 -27.79 18.18
C LEU A 165 3.31 -29.22 18.36
N ALA A 166 4.14 -30.20 18.04
CA ALA A 166 3.86 -31.62 18.25
C ALA A 166 5.01 -32.24 19.05
N GLY A 167 4.83 -32.39 20.36
CA GLY A 167 5.90 -32.86 21.25
C GLY A 167 7.07 -31.88 21.29
N SER A 168 8.25 -32.31 20.83
CA SER A 168 9.46 -31.50 20.72
C SER A 168 9.54 -30.66 19.44
N ASP A 169 8.65 -30.88 18.47
CA ASP A 169 8.83 -30.32 17.12
C ASP A 169 7.89 -29.14 16.90
N LEU A 170 8.48 -27.96 16.67
CA LEU A 170 7.79 -26.73 16.29
C LEU A 170 7.93 -26.53 14.78
N SER A 171 6.81 -26.67 14.07
CA SER A 171 6.73 -26.37 12.64
C SER A 171 6.16 -24.98 12.42
N VAL A 172 6.86 -24.18 11.62
CA VAL A 172 6.40 -22.89 11.11
C VAL A 172 5.82 -23.10 9.73
N ASN A 173 4.50 -23.01 9.62
CA ASN A 173 3.78 -23.27 8.38
C ASN A 173 3.56 -21.97 7.61
N ASN A 174 3.78 -22.04 6.30
CA ASN A 174 3.58 -20.92 5.39
C ASN A 174 2.12 -20.42 5.42
N PRO A 175 1.90 -19.11 5.25
CA PRO A 175 0.57 -18.55 5.27
C PRO A 175 -0.22 -19.02 4.04
N ILE A 176 -1.54 -19.13 4.19
CA ILE A 176 -2.43 -19.42 3.06
C ILE A 176 -2.38 -18.23 2.10
N PRO A 177 -2.15 -18.45 0.79
CA PRO A 177 -2.13 -17.36 -0.19
C PRO A 177 -3.40 -16.52 -0.14
N THR A 178 -3.25 -15.19 -0.14
CA THR A 178 -4.38 -14.25 -0.20
C THR A 178 -4.40 -13.54 -1.54
N GLU A 179 -5.58 -13.46 -2.15
CA GLU A 179 -5.81 -12.65 -3.34
C GLU A 179 -6.26 -11.24 -2.94
N VAL A 180 -5.57 -10.22 -3.47
CA VAL A 180 -5.91 -8.80 -3.27
C VAL A 180 -6.32 -8.21 -4.60
N ASN A 181 -7.60 -7.83 -4.71
CA ASN A 181 -8.16 -7.20 -5.90
C ASN A 181 -8.07 -5.67 -5.77
N MET A 182 -7.39 -5.02 -6.72
CA MET A 182 -7.21 -3.56 -6.74
C MET A 182 -7.74 -2.96 -8.04
N GLY A 183 -8.41 -1.82 -7.91
CA GLY A 183 -8.81 -0.99 -9.05
C GLY A 183 -7.93 0.25 -9.14
N LEU A 184 -7.25 0.42 -10.27
CA LEU A 184 -6.45 1.61 -10.55
C LEU A 184 -7.14 2.48 -11.59
N PHE A 185 -7.14 3.80 -11.35
CA PHE A 185 -7.64 4.79 -12.29
C PHE A 185 -6.46 5.57 -12.85
N GLN A 186 -6.32 5.56 -14.17
CA GLN A 186 -5.37 6.42 -14.88
C GLN A 186 -6.12 7.55 -15.58
N ALA A 187 -5.48 8.71 -15.68
CA ALA A 187 -6.01 9.81 -16.45
C ALA A 187 -6.13 9.44 -17.94
N GLY A 188 -7.23 9.87 -18.58
CA GLY A 188 -7.44 9.62 -20.01
C GLY A 188 -6.41 10.33 -20.91
N PHE A 189 -6.26 9.86 -22.15
CA PHE A 189 -5.28 10.34 -23.13
C PHE A 189 -5.27 11.87 -23.36
N ALA A 190 -6.43 12.54 -23.26
CA ALA A 190 -6.48 13.99 -23.40
C ALA A 190 -5.78 14.72 -22.24
N PHE A 191 -5.86 14.17 -21.03
CA PHE A 191 -5.19 14.73 -19.85
C PHE A 191 -3.69 14.45 -19.88
N SER A 192 -3.28 13.26 -20.34
CA SER A 192 -1.87 12.87 -20.38
C SER A 192 -1.01 13.72 -21.32
N GLN A 193 -1.62 14.39 -22.32
CA GLN A 193 -0.96 15.32 -23.22
C GLN A 193 -0.57 16.66 -22.58
N PHE A 194 -1.21 17.01 -21.45
CA PHE A 194 -0.97 18.27 -20.75
C PHE A 194 -0.34 18.07 -19.35
N SER A 195 -0.22 16.83 -18.91
CA SER A 195 0.60 16.47 -17.74
C SER A 195 2.03 16.15 -18.20
N ASP A 196 3.02 16.55 -17.40
CA ASP A 196 4.46 16.40 -17.68
C ASP A 196 4.93 14.93 -17.83
N GLY A 197 4.56 14.28 -18.94
CA GLY A 197 5.30 13.14 -19.50
C GLY A 197 4.96 11.73 -19.01
N THR A 198 4.03 11.51 -18.08
CA THR A 198 3.71 10.15 -17.60
C THR A 198 2.52 9.48 -18.31
N GLY A 199 2.30 9.83 -19.58
CA GLY A 199 1.26 9.23 -20.42
C GLY A 199 1.57 7.84 -20.96
N GLY A 200 2.73 7.27 -20.63
CA GLY A 200 3.13 5.91 -20.97
C GLY A 200 2.77 4.95 -19.85
N MET A 201 2.12 3.84 -20.20
CA MET A 201 1.85 2.71 -19.34
C MET A 201 3.18 2.01 -18.96
N SER A 202 3.91 2.57 -18.00
CA SER A 202 4.88 1.80 -17.23
C SER A 202 4.12 1.16 -16.08
N PHE A 203 3.77 -0.11 -16.24
CA PHE A 203 3.42 -0.97 -15.10
C PHE A 203 4.70 -1.35 -14.33
N ASP A 204 5.52 -0.36 -13.99
CA ASP A 204 6.47 -0.55 -12.90
C ASP A 204 5.63 -0.53 -11.64
N SER A 205 4.99 -1.67 -11.36
CA SER A 205 4.22 -1.83 -10.14
C SER A 205 5.20 -1.67 -8.99
N GLU A 206 5.14 -0.53 -8.31
CA GLU A 206 5.86 -0.28 -7.07
C GLU A 206 5.26 -1.23 -6.02
N ALA A 207 5.81 -2.45 -5.93
CA ALA A 207 5.45 -3.44 -4.95
C ALA A 207 6.63 -3.62 -3.98
N THR A 208 6.37 -3.32 -2.71
CA THR A 208 7.29 -3.53 -1.61
C THR A 208 6.73 -4.63 -0.71
N PHE A 209 7.53 -5.68 -0.54
CA PHE A 209 7.23 -6.77 0.37
C PHE A 209 8.13 -6.63 1.60
N GLY A 210 7.51 -6.33 2.74
CA GLY A 210 8.22 -6.22 4.01
C GLY A 210 8.76 -7.57 4.48
N LEU A 211 9.83 -7.51 5.26
CA LEU A 211 10.45 -8.70 5.85
C LEU A 211 9.55 -9.30 6.94
N GLY A 212 9.75 -10.57 7.30
CA GLY A 212 9.01 -11.20 8.38
C GLY A 212 9.88 -12.20 9.13
N PHE A 213 9.61 -12.34 10.43
CA PHE A 213 10.30 -13.32 11.27
C PHE A 213 9.43 -13.79 12.42
N VAL A 214 9.78 -14.96 12.95
CA VAL A 214 9.23 -15.46 14.22
C VAL A 214 10.20 -15.15 15.33
N TYR A 215 9.71 -14.55 16.40
CA TYR A 215 10.47 -14.35 17.61
C TYR A 215 9.94 -15.28 18.69
N LEU A 216 10.81 -16.15 19.22
CA LEU A 216 10.53 -17.16 20.22
C LEU A 216 11.19 -16.78 21.54
N LYS A 217 10.40 -16.77 22.61
CA LYS A 217 10.89 -16.73 23.98
C LYS A 217 10.82 -18.13 24.56
N VAL A 218 11.97 -18.69 24.88
CA VAL A 218 12.13 -20.08 25.31
C VAL A 218 12.62 -20.10 26.77
N PRO A 219 12.07 -20.97 27.63
CA PRO A 219 12.56 -21.11 29.00
C PRO A 219 14.06 -21.38 29.08
N ALA A 220 14.72 -20.82 30.09
CA ALA A 220 16.11 -21.15 30.39
C ALA A 220 16.28 -22.66 30.63
N GLY A 221 17.17 -23.31 29.88
CA GLY A 221 17.46 -24.74 29.99
C GLY A 221 16.81 -25.65 28.94
N VAL A 222 15.95 -25.12 28.06
CA VAL A 222 15.51 -25.83 26.86
C VAL A 222 16.54 -25.65 25.75
N GLU A 223 17.03 -26.74 25.17
CA GLU A 223 17.96 -26.71 24.03
C GLU A 223 17.17 -26.55 22.72
N VAL A 224 17.45 -25.52 21.93
CA VAL A 224 16.80 -25.32 20.62
C VAL A 224 17.69 -25.82 19.48
N LYS A 225 17.15 -26.70 18.63
CA LYS A 225 17.82 -27.29 17.47
C LYS A 225 17.12 -26.87 16.19
N GLY A 226 17.89 -26.56 15.15
CA GLY A 226 17.36 -26.15 13.85
C GLY A 226 18.09 -24.93 13.29
N ASP A 227 17.55 -24.38 12.20
CA ASP A 227 18.03 -23.13 11.61
C ASP A 227 17.41 -21.94 12.36
N VAL A 228 18.04 -21.58 13.48
CA VAL A 228 17.59 -20.50 14.37
C VAL A 228 18.75 -19.59 14.70
N THR A 229 18.47 -18.31 14.90
CA THR A 229 19.45 -17.32 15.37
C THR A 229 19.13 -16.93 16.80
N TYR A 230 20.11 -17.06 17.70
CA TYR A 230 19.97 -16.64 19.09
C TYR A 230 20.12 -15.13 19.19
N VAL A 231 19.21 -14.48 19.91
CA VAL A 231 19.22 -13.04 20.17
C VAL A 231 19.18 -12.79 21.67
N ASN A 232 19.99 -11.83 22.12
CA ASN A 232 20.18 -11.38 23.50
C ASN A 232 20.63 -12.47 24.50
#